data_AF-D8IF71-F1
#
_entry.id   AF-D8IF71-F1
#
_cell.length_a   1.000
_cell.length_b   1.000
_cell.length_c   1.000
_cell.angle_alpha   90.00
_cell.angle_beta   90.00
_cell.angle_gamma   90.00
#
_symmetry.space_group_name_H-M   'P 1'
#
loop_
_entity.id
_entity.type
_entity.pdbx_description
1 polymer ?
#
loop_
_entity_poly.entity_id
_entity_poly.type
_entity_poly.pdbx_seq_one_letter_code
_entity_poly.pdbx_strand_id
1 'polypeptide(L)'
;MDKYYETEFETIIKSKTKIYNDDITIKCQNMNGIVTYFEGKAIDIFIDEIKNNNALLKNSKFFTSVLLDEKEVSNKEKFNEAEYFYRIYLNCIPYSNKLKDENNETLKKICKEKSEERFLFLEPNVDKLKSIFKSTKKINIDTLYLIDRILSDIGILIRTDFIKYIQAIKKSMIIGNKVDKKDMYIYHIMSSIVSYLEHNNIFNYIFDNHDFQDINMISHSNRVSLMMIEFMLYYNKEFKNRLGNKLRLEYKNKYIDKYKKIISHFENDIPIDNLERVFKFGIRKFSTTEIINFSIGALYHDIGLLKIFDSVPMNNFLKDTDNNQDLHALKGYNFIKKTLNFQDDVSLLVGLHHDYYGYSKNNLIKQFLNNKYPDNILSFEAEDFIKGEVYAYVPSKILEIIDIFDVLLFMNSRKKENIEDVIIYIKDKLMADEIKLDPIILDLFINYLSETYEIKLNITTN
;
A
#
# COMPACT_ATOMS: atom_id res chain seq x y z
N MET A 1 16.37 -7.78 -16.09
CA MET A 1 17.73 -8.19 -16.48
C MET A 1 18.66 -7.63 -15.44
N ASP A 2 19.25 -8.50 -14.62
CA ASP A 2 20.06 -8.12 -13.48
C ASP A 2 21.27 -7.30 -13.94
N LYS A 3 21.38 -6.07 -13.43
CA LYS A 3 22.45 -5.16 -13.81
C LYS A 3 23.71 -5.54 -13.02
N TYR A 4 24.75 -5.95 -13.73
CA TYR A 4 26.06 -6.27 -13.18
C TYR A 4 27.09 -5.22 -13.65
N TYR A 5 27.96 -4.78 -12.74
CA TYR A 5 28.98 -3.76 -12.97
C TYR A 5 30.35 -4.41 -13.07
N GLU A 6 31.04 -4.25 -14.20
CA GLU A 6 32.41 -4.76 -14.35
C GLU A 6 33.29 -4.14 -13.26
N THR A 7 33.99 -4.98 -12.51
CA THR A 7 34.73 -4.59 -11.32
C THR A 7 36.08 -5.31 -11.30
N GLU A 8 37.15 -4.58 -10.98
CA GLU A 8 38.48 -5.16 -10.85
C GLU A 8 38.58 -6.09 -9.64
N PHE A 9 39.40 -7.13 -9.75
CA PHE A 9 39.55 -8.10 -8.67
C PHE A 9 40.12 -7.46 -7.39
N GLU A 10 41.04 -6.49 -7.52
CA GLU A 10 41.56 -5.74 -6.38
C GLU A 10 40.44 -4.99 -5.64
N THR A 11 39.46 -4.45 -6.35
CA THR A 11 38.30 -3.76 -5.77
C THR A 11 37.39 -4.74 -5.03
N ILE A 12 37.21 -5.95 -5.56
CA ILE A 12 36.47 -7.03 -4.88
C ILE A 12 37.17 -7.41 -3.56
N ILE A 13 38.50 -7.54 -3.55
CA ILE A 13 39.27 -7.82 -2.33
C ILE A 13 39.11 -6.69 -1.31
N LYS A 14 39.24 -5.42 -1.73
CA LYS A 14 39.08 -4.25 -0.84
C LYS A 14 37.68 -4.13 -0.27
N SER A 15 36.66 -4.52 -1.03
CA SER A 15 35.25 -4.43 -0.65
C SER A 15 34.67 -5.70 -0.04
N LYS A 16 35.51 -6.71 0.26
CA LYS A 16 35.10 -8.02 0.79
C LYS A 16 34.07 -7.94 1.93
N THR A 17 34.31 -7.12 2.94
CA THR A 17 33.41 -6.99 4.11
C THR A 17 32.03 -6.49 3.71
N LYS A 18 31.97 -5.55 2.76
CA LYS A 18 30.71 -5.01 2.23
C LYS A 18 29.99 -6.06 1.39
N ILE A 19 30.73 -6.77 0.54
CA ILE A 19 30.20 -7.86 -0.29
C ILE A 19 29.57 -8.95 0.57
N TYR A 20 30.22 -9.32 1.67
CA TYR A 20 29.69 -10.30 2.62
C TYR A 20 28.44 -9.81 3.34
N ASN A 21 28.48 -8.59 3.89
CA ASN A 21 27.38 -8.05 4.70
C ASN A 21 26.13 -7.75 3.88
N ASP A 22 26.30 -7.25 2.66
CA ASP A 22 25.21 -6.85 1.75
C ASP A 22 24.81 -7.99 0.78
N ASP A 23 25.40 -9.18 0.94
CA ASP A 23 25.24 -10.36 0.08
C ASP A 23 25.34 -10.08 -1.43
N ILE A 24 26.33 -9.27 -1.81
CA ILE A 24 26.51 -8.78 -3.18
C ILE A 24 26.96 -9.93 -4.08
N THR A 25 26.11 -10.30 -5.04
CA THR A 25 26.43 -11.32 -6.03
C THR A 25 27.58 -10.89 -6.94
N ILE A 26 28.55 -11.79 -7.12
CA ILE A 26 29.65 -11.67 -8.06
C ILE A 26 29.41 -12.59 -9.25
N LYS A 27 29.37 -12.01 -10.44
CA LYS A 27 29.39 -12.72 -11.71
C LYS A 27 30.81 -12.75 -12.24
N CYS A 28 31.26 -13.92 -12.65
CA CYS A 28 32.56 -14.16 -13.25
C CYS A 28 32.36 -14.67 -14.67
N GLN A 29 33.03 -14.09 -15.66
CA GLN A 29 32.99 -14.56 -17.05
C GLN A 29 34.42 -14.82 -17.54
N ASN A 30 34.74 -16.08 -17.83
CA ASN A 30 36.07 -16.44 -18.31
C ASN A 30 36.26 -16.16 -19.82
N MET A 31 37.48 -16.32 -20.32
CA MET A 31 37.83 -16.05 -21.72
C MET A 31 37.06 -16.91 -22.73
N ASN A 32 36.55 -18.07 -22.31
CA ASN A 32 35.74 -18.97 -23.12
C ASN A 32 34.24 -18.61 -23.09
N GLY A 33 33.86 -17.53 -22.40
CA GLY A 33 32.49 -17.08 -22.27
C GLY A 33 31.65 -17.83 -21.23
N ILE A 34 32.27 -18.70 -20.42
CA ILE A 34 31.56 -19.41 -19.34
C ILE A 34 31.31 -18.44 -18.20
N VAL A 35 30.05 -18.38 -17.74
CA VAL A 35 29.60 -17.49 -16.68
C VAL A 35 29.34 -18.28 -15.40
N THR A 36 29.93 -17.84 -14.29
CA THR A 36 29.73 -18.40 -12.94
C THR A 36 29.26 -17.30 -11.99
N TYR A 37 28.37 -17.62 -11.06
CA TYR A 37 27.86 -16.69 -10.06
C TYR A 37 28.28 -17.13 -8.66
N PHE A 38 28.64 -16.17 -7.81
CA PHE A 38 29.00 -16.36 -6.43
C PHE A 38 28.17 -15.43 -5.55
N GLU A 39 27.57 -15.97 -4.50
CA GLU A 39 26.90 -15.18 -3.48
C GLU A 39 27.91 -14.39 -2.65
N GLY A 40 27.50 -13.24 -2.11
CA GLY A 40 28.39 -12.37 -1.35
C GLY A 40 28.92 -13.05 -0.08
N LYS A 41 28.12 -13.94 0.52
CA LYS A 41 28.53 -14.77 1.65
C LYS A 41 29.67 -15.76 1.34
N ALA A 42 29.89 -16.09 0.07
CA ALA A 42 30.95 -16.99 -0.37
C ALA A 42 32.24 -16.25 -0.81
N ILE A 43 32.36 -14.95 -0.51
CA ILE A 43 33.45 -14.09 -0.98
C ILE A 43 34.85 -14.58 -0.59
N ASP A 44 34.99 -15.18 0.59
CA ASP A 44 36.25 -15.77 1.06
C ASP A 44 36.73 -16.90 0.15
N ILE A 45 35.83 -17.86 -0.12
CA ILE A 45 36.08 -19.01 -0.97
C ILE A 45 36.38 -18.55 -2.40
N PHE A 46 35.61 -17.58 -2.91
CA PHE A 46 35.84 -17.02 -4.24
C PHE A 46 37.23 -16.40 -4.40
N ILE A 47 37.69 -15.61 -3.42
CA ILE A 47 39.02 -14.98 -3.46
C ILE A 47 40.13 -16.05 -3.42
N ASP A 48 39.97 -17.06 -2.59
CA ASP A 48 40.96 -18.13 -2.44
C ASP A 48 41.07 -18.99 -3.71
N GLU A 49 39.94 -19.32 -4.35
CA GLU A 49 39.92 -20.06 -5.62
C GLU A 49 40.59 -19.30 -6.77
N ILE A 50 40.44 -17.97 -6.83
CA ILE A 50 41.15 -17.14 -7.82
C ILE A 50 42.65 -17.11 -7.55
N LYS A 51 43.06 -16.93 -6.29
CA LYS A 51 44.48 -16.95 -5.90
C LYS A 51 45.14 -18.30 -6.18
N ASN A 52 44.39 -19.39 -6.03
CA ASN A 52 44.83 -20.74 -6.34
C ASN A 52 44.77 -21.09 -7.84
N ASN A 53 44.58 -20.10 -8.73
CA ASN A 53 44.56 -20.28 -10.18
C ASN A 53 43.50 -21.29 -10.67
N ASN A 54 42.31 -21.31 -10.06
CA ASN A 54 41.22 -22.17 -10.51
C ASN A 54 40.96 -21.98 -12.01
N ALA A 55 40.96 -23.07 -12.77
CA ALA A 55 40.86 -23.06 -14.23
C ALA A 55 39.56 -22.43 -14.76
N LEU A 56 38.50 -22.36 -13.94
CA LEU A 56 37.22 -21.73 -14.30
C LEU A 56 37.20 -20.22 -14.06
N LEU A 57 38.08 -19.71 -13.19
CA LEU A 57 38.10 -18.31 -12.74
C LEU A 57 39.33 -17.53 -13.22
N LYS A 58 40.35 -18.23 -13.71
CA LYS A 58 41.59 -17.64 -14.22
C LYS A 58 41.31 -16.79 -15.46
N ASN A 59 41.90 -15.59 -15.49
CA ASN A 59 41.75 -14.61 -16.57
C ASN A 59 40.29 -14.20 -16.86
N SER A 60 39.43 -14.26 -15.84
CA SER A 60 38.03 -13.87 -15.96
C SER A 60 37.81 -12.38 -15.76
N LYS A 61 36.75 -11.88 -16.39
CA LYS A 61 36.15 -10.58 -16.07
C LYS A 61 35.19 -10.76 -14.90
N PHE A 62 35.27 -9.87 -13.91
CA PHE A 62 34.40 -9.90 -12.75
C PHE A 62 33.38 -8.78 -12.82
N PHE A 63 32.19 -9.07 -12.33
CA PHE A 63 31.13 -8.12 -12.24
C PHE A 63 30.39 -8.29 -10.92
N THR A 64 29.90 -7.21 -10.34
CA THR A 64 29.15 -7.26 -9.09
C THR A 64 27.74 -6.70 -9.29
N SER A 65 26.76 -7.19 -8.54
CA SER A 65 25.37 -6.71 -8.64
C SER A 65 25.20 -5.25 -8.18
N VAL A 66 26.23 -4.67 -7.54
CA VAL A 66 26.31 -3.25 -7.16
C VAL A 66 27.73 -2.70 -7.42
N LEU A 67 27.85 -1.39 -7.59
CA LEU A 67 29.14 -0.71 -7.76
C LEU A 67 29.94 -0.69 -6.44
N LEU A 68 31.23 -1.05 -6.49
CA LEU A 68 32.06 -1.22 -5.29
C LEU A 68 33.07 -0.08 -5.00
N ASP A 69 33.50 0.71 -6.00
CA ASP A 69 34.48 1.79 -5.79
C ASP A 69 33.83 3.18 -5.61
N GLU A 70 34.23 3.88 -4.54
CA GLU A 70 33.82 5.25 -4.22
C GLU A 70 34.78 6.34 -4.77
N LYS A 71 35.78 6.00 -5.59
CA LYS A 71 36.66 7.00 -6.22
C LYS A 71 36.70 6.86 -7.74
N GLU A 72 36.08 7.83 -8.40
CA GLU A 72 36.12 8.20 -9.82
C GLU A 72 35.72 7.15 -10.87
N VAL A 73 34.41 7.09 -11.15
CA VAL A 73 33.92 7.09 -12.53
C VAL A 73 32.91 8.22 -12.70
N SER A 74 33.39 9.32 -13.26
CA SER A 74 32.61 10.45 -13.74
C SER A 74 31.89 10.15 -15.05
N ASN A 75 31.13 9.06 -15.08
CA ASN A 75 30.04 8.85 -16.03
C ASN A 75 28.83 8.40 -15.21
N LYS A 76 28.23 9.37 -14.51
CA LYS A 76 26.84 9.20 -14.06
C LYS A 76 26.04 8.88 -15.32
N GLU A 77 25.54 7.66 -15.45
CA GLU A 77 24.41 7.40 -16.34
C GLU A 77 23.35 8.44 -15.97
N LYS A 78 23.13 9.40 -16.87
CA LYS A 78 22.06 10.37 -16.72
C LYS A 78 20.78 9.62 -17.06
N PHE A 79 20.21 8.98 -16.05
CA PHE A 79 18.84 8.51 -16.15
C PHE A 79 17.95 9.72 -16.40
N ASN A 80 17.01 9.58 -17.32
CA ASN A 80 15.89 10.51 -17.33
C ASN A 80 15.05 10.30 -16.06
N GLU A 81 14.22 11.27 -15.73
CA GLU A 81 13.53 11.31 -14.44
C GLU A 81 12.53 10.15 -14.28
N ALA A 82 11.97 9.67 -15.41
CA ALA A 82 11.11 8.49 -15.41
C ALA A 82 11.89 7.20 -15.12
N GLU A 83 13.06 7.03 -15.72
CA GLU A 83 13.96 5.91 -15.42
C GLU A 83 14.40 5.91 -13.95
N TYR A 84 14.66 7.10 -13.38
CA TYR A 84 14.99 7.22 -11.96
C TYR A 84 13.82 6.84 -11.05
N PHE A 85 12.61 7.32 -11.36
CA PHE A 85 11.39 6.99 -10.64
C PHE A 85 11.13 5.47 -10.63
N TYR A 86 11.10 4.84 -11.80
CA TYR A 86 10.81 3.41 -11.91
C TYR A 86 11.93 2.50 -11.39
N ARG A 87 13.17 2.99 -11.32
CA ARG A 87 14.24 2.29 -10.60
C ARG A 87 13.97 2.17 -9.10
N ILE A 88 13.31 3.18 -8.52
CA ILE A 88 12.97 3.18 -7.10
C ILE A 88 11.64 2.49 -6.86
N TYR A 89 10.65 2.70 -7.73
CA TYR A 89 9.32 2.08 -7.67
C TYR A 89 9.11 1.14 -8.85
N LEU A 90 9.77 -0.02 -8.82
CA LEU A 90 9.63 -1.03 -9.89
C LEU A 90 8.19 -1.55 -10.01
N ASN A 91 7.46 -1.57 -8.90
CA ASN A 91 6.05 -1.94 -8.80
C ASN A 91 5.08 -0.91 -9.39
N CYS A 92 5.55 0.30 -9.71
CA CYS A 92 4.74 1.33 -10.36
C CYS A 92 4.86 1.31 -11.89
N ILE A 93 5.68 0.43 -12.48
CA ILE A 93 5.81 0.32 -13.94
C ILE A 93 4.49 -0.23 -14.50
N PRO A 94 3.77 0.52 -15.36
CA PRO A 94 2.53 0.02 -15.94
C PRO A 94 2.77 -1.14 -16.91
N TYR A 95 1.81 -2.06 -16.98
CA TYR A 95 1.79 -3.11 -17.99
C TYR A 95 1.31 -2.58 -19.34
N SER A 96 0.36 -1.65 -19.34
CA SER A 96 -0.14 -1.00 -20.56
C SER A 96 0.85 0.05 -21.07
N ASN A 97 1.23 -0.03 -22.35
CA ASN A 97 2.09 0.97 -23.00
C ASN A 97 1.46 2.36 -22.98
N LYS A 98 0.13 2.45 -23.17
CA LYS A 98 -0.61 3.72 -23.11
C LYS A 98 -0.46 4.36 -21.72
N LEU A 99 -0.72 3.59 -20.66
CA LEU A 99 -0.61 4.08 -19.29
C LEU A 99 0.83 4.45 -18.93
N LYS A 100 1.81 3.69 -19.43
CA LYS A 100 3.24 4.00 -19.30
C LYS A 100 3.58 5.35 -19.94
N ASP A 101 3.10 5.61 -21.15
CA ASP A 101 3.36 6.87 -21.85
C ASP A 101 2.71 8.06 -21.12
N GLU A 102 1.47 7.92 -20.66
CA GLU A 102 0.80 8.95 -19.86
C GLU A 102 1.54 9.23 -18.54
N ASN A 103 1.96 8.18 -17.82
CA ASN A 103 2.72 8.33 -16.58
C ASN A 103 4.09 8.98 -16.81
N ASN A 104 4.75 8.66 -17.93
CA ASN A 104 6.01 9.30 -18.32
C ASN A 104 5.83 10.79 -18.58
N GLU A 105 4.75 11.20 -19.23
CA GLU A 105 4.43 12.61 -19.44
C GLU A 105 4.17 13.34 -18.13
N THR A 106 3.46 12.73 -17.19
CA THR A 106 3.27 13.29 -15.84
C THR A 106 4.60 13.44 -15.10
N LEU A 107 5.48 12.43 -15.14
CA LEU A 107 6.82 12.52 -14.54
C LEU A 107 7.65 13.67 -15.14
N LYS A 108 7.60 13.84 -16.47
CA LYS A 108 8.26 14.97 -17.15
C LYS A 108 7.71 16.32 -16.69
N LYS A 109 6.40 16.46 -16.50
CA LYS A 109 5.77 17.70 -15.99
C LYS A 109 6.22 18.01 -14.57
N ILE A 110 6.11 17.04 -13.65
CA ILE A 110 6.50 17.20 -12.23
C ILE A 110 7.97 17.63 -12.09
N CYS A 111 8.85 17.18 -12.98
CA CYS A 111 10.27 17.49 -12.93
C CYS A 111 10.64 18.88 -13.46
N LYS A 112 9.82 19.43 -14.37
CA LYS A 112 10.00 20.80 -14.88
C LYS A 112 9.57 21.87 -13.88
N GLU A 113 8.65 21.53 -12.98
CA GLU A 113 8.10 22.47 -11.99
C GLU A 113 8.98 22.64 -10.74
N LYS A 114 9.01 23.87 -10.23
CA LYS A 114 9.64 24.20 -8.93
C LYS A 114 8.96 23.41 -7.81
N SER A 115 9.73 23.00 -6.80
CA SER A 115 9.25 22.05 -5.78
C SER A 115 7.97 22.47 -5.04
N GLU A 116 7.75 23.76 -4.86
CA GLU A 116 6.60 24.31 -4.11
C GLU A 116 5.31 24.40 -4.94
N GLU A 117 5.39 24.33 -6.27
CA GLU A 117 4.25 24.51 -7.20
C GLU A 117 3.93 23.24 -7.99
N ARG A 118 4.61 22.13 -7.69
CA ARG A 118 4.46 20.82 -8.34
C ARG A 118 3.07 20.22 -8.29
N PHE A 119 2.11 20.75 -7.54
CA PHE A 119 0.73 20.25 -7.57
C PHE A 119 -0.12 20.99 -8.61
N LEU A 120 0.32 22.15 -9.12
CA LEU A 120 -0.46 22.96 -10.07
C LEU A 120 -0.64 22.28 -11.43
N PHE A 121 0.24 21.33 -11.82
CA PHE A 121 0.04 20.58 -13.07
C PHE A 121 -1.24 19.73 -13.07
N LEU A 122 -1.83 19.48 -11.89
CA LEU A 122 -3.11 18.77 -11.75
C LEU A 122 -4.31 19.65 -12.14
N GLU A 123 -4.17 20.98 -12.10
CA GLU A 123 -5.26 21.95 -12.32
C GLU A 123 -6.06 21.69 -13.60
N PRO A 124 -5.45 21.46 -14.78
CA PRO A 124 -6.22 21.27 -16.01
C PRO A 124 -7.19 20.09 -15.95
N ASN A 125 -6.76 18.97 -15.36
CA ASN A 125 -7.60 17.78 -15.22
C ASN A 125 -8.67 17.99 -14.14
N VAL A 126 -8.32 18.63 -13.03
CA VAL A 126 -9.25 18.96 -11.94
C VAL A 126 -10.33 19.94 -12.40
N ASP A 127 -9.98 20.97 -13.17
CA ASP A 127 -10.93 21.94 -13.70
C ASP A 127 -11.82 21.33 -14.78
N LYS A 128 -11.27 20.42 -15.60
CA LYS A 128 -12.08 19.61 -16.52
C LYS A 128 -13.10 18.78 -15.75
N LEU A 129 -12.69 18.13 -14.66
CA LEU A 129 -13.61 17.36 -13.80
C LEU A 129 -14.70 18.27 -13.22
N LYS A 130 -14.33 19.43 -12.66
CA LYS A 130 -15.26 20.47 -12.16
C LYS A 130 -16.26 20.93 -13.20
N SER A 131 -15.79 21.16 -14.43
CA SER A 131 -16.64 21.56 -15.56
C SER A 131 -17.66 20.48 -15.92
N ILE A 132 -17.21 19.22 -16.01
CA ILE A 132 -18.07 18.08 -16.36
C ILE A 132 -19.22 17.92 -15.36
N PHE A 133 -18.99 18.14 -14.07
CA PHE A 133 -20.06 18.02 -13.06
C PHE A 133 -21.06 19.15 -13.07
N LYS A 134 -20.57 20.37 -13.34
CA LYS A 134 -21.45 21.52 -13.52
C LYS A 134 -22.37 21.32 -14.72
N SER A 135 -21.86 20.74 -15.81
CA SER A 135 -22.62 20.53 -17.05
C SER A 135 -23.46 19.24 -17.05
N THR A 136 -22.93 18.16 -16.49
CA THR A 136 -23.54 16.83 -16.43
C THR A 136 -23.47 16.29 -15.01
N LYS A 137 -24.62 16.07 -14.39
CA LYS A 137 -24.68 15.48 -13.04
C LYS A 137 -24.47 13.97 -13.02
N LYS A 138 -24.44 13.33 -14.19
CA LYS A 138 -24.22 11.89 -14.35
C LYS A 138 -22.77 11.59 -14.69
N ILE A 139 -22.15 10.70 -13.93
CA ILE A 139 -20.85 10.12 -14.26
C ILE A 139 -21.01 9.17 -15.45
N ASN A 140 -20.10 9.30 -16.40
CA ASN A 140 -19.90 8.38 -17.50
C ASN A 140 -18.49 7.80 -17.43
N ILE A 141 -18.17 6.92 -18.38
CA ILE A 141 -16.85 6.28 -18.43
C ILE A 141 -15.70 7.29 -18.58
N ASP A 142 -15.89 8.37 -19.33
CA ASP A 142 -14.88 9.42 -19.52
C ASP A 142 -14.58 10.19 -18.22
N THR A 143 -15.59 10.44 -17.40
CA THR A 143 -15.43 11.05 -16.07
C THR A 143 -14.62 10.13 -15.16
N LEU A 144 -14.83 8.82 -15.24
CA LEU A 144 -14.08 7.84 -14.45
C LEU A 144 -12.62 7.75 -14.88
N TYR A 145 -12.36 7.72 -16.19
CA TYR A 145 -10.99 7.82 -16.72
C TYR A 145 -10.29 9.10 -16.26
N LEU A 146 -11.03 10.22 -16.19
CA LEU A 146 -10.48 11.48 -15.69
C LEU A 146 -10.15 11.40 -14.19
N ILE A 147 -11.03 10.79 -13.38
CA ILE A 147 -10.77 10.57 -11.95
C ILE A 147 -9.53 9.68 -11.77
N ASP A 148 -9.44 8.56 -12.50
CA ASP A 148 -8.28 7.67 -12.46
C ASP A 148 -6.98 8.36 -12.85
N ARG A 149 -7.02 9.19 -13.91
CA ARG A 149 -5.87 9.96 -14.35
C ARG A 149 -5.42 10.96 -13.28
N ILE A 150 -6.37 11.65 -12.64
CA ILE A 150 -6.08 12.58 -11.53
C ILE A 150 -5.47 11.84 -10.35
N LEU A 151 -6.04 10.70 -9.95
CA LEU A 151 -5.51 9.88 -8.86
C LEU A 151 -4.13 9.32 -9.18
N SER A 152 -3.91 8.86 -10.41
CA SER A 152 -2.60 8.41 -10.90
C SER A 152 -1.57 9.53 -10.88
N ASP A 153 -1.95 10.75 -11.30
CA ASP A 153 -1.08 11.91 -11.26
C ASP A 153 -0.69 12.29 -9.82
N ILE A 154 -1.64 12.22 -8.88
CA ILE A 154 -1.37 12.37 -7.44
C ILE A 154 -0.45 11.24 -6.97
N GLY A 155 -0.74 9.99 -7.33
CA GLY A 155 0.03 8.80 -6.97
C GLY A 155 1.51 8.89 -7.38
N ILE A 156 1.78 9.47 -8.55
CA ILE A 156 3.15 9.79 -9.01
C ILE A 156 3.74 10.93 -8.17
N LEU A 157 3.00 12.03 -8.00
CA LEU A 157 3.47 13.20 -7.23
C LEU A 157 3.90 12.81 -5.81
N ILE A 158 3.05 12.11 -5.06
CA ILE A 158 3.32 11.73 -3.67
C ILE A 158 4.54 10.80 -3.56
N ARG A 159 4.71 9.87 -4.51
CA ARG A 159 5.87 8.96 -4.57
C ARG A 159 7.15 9.70 -4.92
N THR A 160 7.10 10.71 -5.79
CA THR A 160 8.28 11.58 -6.02
C THR A 160 8.68 12.38 -4.78
N ASP A 161 7.71 12.80 -3.96
CA ASP A 161 8.00 13.48 -2.70
C ASP A 161 8.57 12.53 -1.64
N PHE A 162 8.06 11.29 -1.56
CA PHE A 162 8.63 10.26 -0.70
C PHE A 162 10.10 9.94 -1.04
N ILE A 163 10.45 9.88 -2.34
CA ILE A 163 11.84 9.70 -2.79
C ILE A 163 12.73 10.82 -2.24
N LYS A 164 12.29 12.08 -2.34
CA LYS A 164 13.05 13.22 -1.81
C LYS A 164 13.18 13.16 -0.29
N TYR A 165 12.12 12.76 0.41
CA TYR A 165 12.15 12.58 1.85
C TYR A 165 13.23 11.58 2.28
N ILE A 166 13.29 10.42 1.63
CA ILE A 166 14.34 9.42 1.88
C ILE A 166 15.74 10.01 1.60
N GLN A 167 15.91 10.73 0.48
CA GLN A 167 17.18 11.36 0.14
C GLN A 167 17.63 12.40 1.16
N ALA A 168 16.69 13.20 1.69
CA ALA A 168 16.98 14.21 2.69
C ALA A 168 17.38 13.60 4.04
N ILE A 169 16.72 12.51 4.46
CA ILE A 169 17.13 11.73 5.64
C ILE A 169 18.58 11.23 5.48
N LYS A 170 18.90 10.63 4.32
CA LYS A 170 20.26 10.12 4.05
C LYS A 170 21.34 11.20 4.10
N LYS A 171 20.98 12.45 3.81
CA LYS A 171 21.88 13.61 3.87
C LYS A 171 21.88 14.30 5.23
N SER A 172 21.22 13.73 6.24
CA SER A 172 21.02 14.33 7.57
C SER A 172 20.44 15.74 7.51
N MET A 173 19.65 16.05 6.47
CA MET A 173 18.99 17.35 6.34
C MET A 173 17.76 17.38 7.24
N ILE A 174 17.58 18.48 7.97
CA ILE A 174 16.34 18.73 8.73
C ILE A 174 15.24 18.99 7.71
N ILE A 175 14.31 18.04 7.59
CA ILE A 175 13.09 18.20 6.81
C ILE A 175 12.13 18.95 7.72
N GLY A 176 12.24 20.28 7.73
CA GLY A 176 11.29 21.14 8.44
C GLY A 176 9.92 21.10 7.76
N ASN A 177 8.86 21.22 8.57
CA ASN A 177 7.46 21.37 8.14
C ASN A 177 7.32 22.57 7.18
N LYS A 178 7.44 22.31 5.88
CA LYS A 178 7.11 23.26 4.83
C LYS A 178 6.39 22.51 3.72
N VAL A 179 5.05 22.58 3.76
CA VAL A 179 4.20 23.31 2.79
C VAL A 179 2.73 22.91 3.05
N ASP A 180 1.91 23.86 3.53
CA ASP A 180 0.49 23.69 3.87
C ASP A 180 -0.43 23.63 2.62
N LYS A 181 0.01 24.22 1.50
CA LYS A 181 -0.81 24.40 0.29
C LYS A 181 -1.09 23.11 -0.47
N LYS A 182 -0.11 22.19 -0.53
CA LYS A 182 -0.22 20.95 -1.31
C LYS A 182 -1.23 19.99 -0.69
N ASP A 183 -1.15 19.81 0.62
CA ASP A 183 -1.99 18.85 1.34
C ASP A 183 -3.45 19.31 1.32
N MET A 184 -3.68 20.62 1.52
CA MET A 184 -4.99 21.25 1.31
C MET A 184 -5.50 21.08 -0.13
N TYR A 185 -4.61 21.18 -1.12
CA TYR A 185 -4.98 20.99 -2.52
C TYR A 185 -5.38 19.53 -2.84
N ILE A 186 -4.62 18.54 -2.36
CA ILE A 186 -4.99 17.11 -2.46
C ILE A 186 -6.33 16.87 -1.76
N TYR A 187 -6.53 17.44 -0.56
CA TYR A 187 -7.80 17.37 0.15
C TYR A 187 -8.97 17.92 -0.68
N HIS A 188 -8.80 19.07 -1.33
CA HIS A 188 -9.85 19.66 -2.19
C HIS A 188 -10.15 18.82 -3.44
N ILE A 189 -9.13 18.20 -4.05
CA ILE A 189 -9.35 17.27 -5.15
C ILE A 189 -10.16 16.07 -4.65
N MET A 190 -9.74 15.44 -3.55
CA MET A 190 -10.43 14.28 -2.99
C MET A 190 -11.86 14.64 -2.56
N SER A 191 -12.06 15.80 -1.94
CA SER A 191 -13.40 16.34 -1.62
C SER A 191 -14.29 16.46 -2.85
N SER A 192 -13.73 16.89 -3.98
CA SER A 192 -14.45 16.95 -5.25
C SER A 192 -14.83 15.55 -5.73
N ILE A 193 -13.89 14.60 -5.73
CA ILE A 193 -14.14 13.20 -6.13
C ILE A 193 -15.22 12.55 -5.25
N VAL A 194 -15.10 12.65 -3.93
CA VAL A 194 -16.09 12.13 -2.96
C VAL A 194 -17.48 12.72 -3.24
N SER A 195 -17.57 14.04 -3.40
CA SER A 195 -18.84 14.71 -3.68
C SER A 195 -19.49 14.20 -4.97
N TYR A 196 -18.69 13.88 -5.99
CA TYR A 196 -19.20 13.39 -7.27
C TYR A 196 -19.75 11.98 -7.15
N LEU A 197 -19.00 11.09 -6.49
CA LEU A 197 -19.38 9.70 -6.28
C LEU A 197 -20.65 9.62 -5.42
N GLU A 198 -20.74 10.42 -4.35
CA GLU A 198 -21.94 10.51 -3.52
C GLU A 198 -23.19 10.92 -4.31
N HIS A 199 -23.08 11.91 -5.22
CA HIS A 199 -24.23 12.37 -6.02
C HIS A 199 -24.74 11.34 -7.03
N ASN A 200 -23.90 10.40 -7.45
CA ASN A 200 -24.20 9.49 -8.54
C ASN A 200 -24.69 8.12 -8.06
N ASN A 201 -24.64 7.83 -6.75
CA ASN A 201 -24.90 6.49 -6.18
C ASN A 201 -24.15 5.39 -6.94
N ILE A 202 -22.98 5.72 -7.46
CA ILE A 202 -22.21 4.81 -8.29
C ILE A 202 -21.40 3.90 -7.38
N PHE A 203 -21.61 2.60 -7.56
CA PHE A 203 -20.87 1.55 -6.86
C PHE A 203 -20.16 0.60 -7.85
N ASN A 204 -20.44 0.65 -9.17
CA ASN A 204 -20.12 -0.48 -10.07
C ASN A 204 -18.87 -0.39 -10.97
N TYR A 205 -18.14 0.72 -11.01
CA TYR A 205 -17.30 0.97 -12.20
C TYR A 205 -15.80 0.67 -12.06
N ILE A 206 -15.32 0.40 -10.84
CA ILE A 206 -13.90 0.04 -10.60
C ILE A 206 -13.50 -1.23 -11.38
N PHE A 207 -14.48 -2.08 -11.73
CA PHE A 207 -14.26 -3.40 -12.31
C PHE A 207 -14.40 -3.50 -13.83
N ASP A 208 -15.01 -2.50 -14.48
CA ASP A 208 -15.37 -2.53 -15.90
C ASP A 208 -14.40 -1.76 -16.81
N ASN A 209 -13.37 -1.14 -16.23
CA ASN A 209 -12.42 -0.29 -16.95
C ASN A 209 -11.04 -0.96 -17.04
N HIS A 210 -10.52 -1.11 -18.27
CA HIS A 210 -9.24 -1.78 -18.54
C HIS A 210 -8.02 -1.06 -17.96
N ASP A 211 -8.01 0.27 -17.86
CA ASP A 211 -6.87 1.01 -17.31
C ASP A 211 -6.82 0.89 -15.77
N PHE A 212 -8.00 0.76 -15.11
CA PHE A 212 -8.09 0.40 -13.69
C PHE A 212 -7.62 -1.02 -13.40
N GLN A 213 -7.56 -1.92 -14.39
CA GLN A 213 -7.15 -3.32 -14.19
C GLN A 213 -5.63 -3.53 -14.23
N ASP A 214 -4.82 -2.48 -14.43
CA ASP A 214 -3.37 -2.62 -14.42
C ASP A 214 -2.89 -3.05 -13.02
N ILE A 215 -1.96 -4.00 -12.98
CA ILE A 215 -1.51 -4.63 -11.73
C ILE A 215 -0.44 -3.80 -10.99
N ASN A 216 -0.07 -2.64 -11.53
CA ASN A 216 0.88 -1.74 -10.89
C ASN A 216 0.32 -1.10 -9.62
N MET A 217 1.23 -0.68 -8.76
CA MET A 217 0.95 -0.17 -7.42
C MET A 217 0.20 1.18 -7.40
N ILE A 218 0.31 2.01 -8.45
CA ILE A 218 -0.48 3.25 -8.54
C ILE A 218 -1.93 2.91 -8.82
N SER A 219 -2.20 2.02 -9.77
CA SER A 219 -3.55 1.55 -10.08
C SER A 219 -4.20 0.86 -8.88
N HIS A 220 -3.44 0.04 -8.14
CA HIS A 220 -3.88 -0.54 -6.87
C HIS A 220 -4.29 0.54 -5.85
N SER A 221 -3.42 1.53 -5.56
CA SER A 221 -3.76 2.63 -4.65
C SER A 221 -5.00 3.41 -5.09
N ASN A 222 -5.21 3.61 -6.40
CA ASN A 222 -6.40 4.27 -6.93
C ASN A 222 -7.67 3.44 -6.66
N ARG A 223 -7.65 2.14 -6.98
CA ARG A 223 -8.78 1.23 -6.76
C ARG A 223 -9.16 1.14 -5.28
N VAL A 224 -8.16 0.93 -4.41
CA VAL A 224 -8.35 0.88 -2.96
C VAL A 224 -8.93 2.19 -2.43
N SER A 225 -8.42 3.35 -2.89
CA SER A 225 -8.98 4.65 -2.51
C SER A 225 -10.43 4.83 -2.96
N LEU A 226 -10.80 4.41 -4.16
CA LEU A 226 -12.16 4.54 -4.67
C LEU A 226 -13.13 3.58 -3.98
N MET A 227 -12.72 2.31 -3.78
CA MET A 227 -13.49 1.34 -3.02
C MET A 227 -13.72 1.78 -1.57
N MET A 228 -12.73 2.45 -0.97
CA MET A 228 -12.86 3.03 0.37
C MET A 228 -13.99 4.07 0.41
N ILE A 229 -14.07 4.96 -0.58
CA ILE A 229 -15.18 5.92 -0.73
C ILE A 229 -16.51 5.19 -0.88
N GLU A 230 -16.61 4.29 -1.86
CA GLU A 230 -17.85 3.60 -2.20
C GLU A 230 -18.38 2.77 -1.02
N PHE A 231 -17.53 2.03 -0.34
CA PHE A 231 -17.91 1.22 0.82
C PHE A 231 -18.40 2.09 1.98
N MET A 232 -17.76 3.22 2.27
CA MET A 232 -18.24 4.11 3.33
C MET A 232 -19.57 4.79 2.99
N LEU A 233 -19.80 5.13 1.71
CA LEU A 233 -21.09 5.64 1.24
C LEU A 233 -22.18 4.58 1.35
N TYR A 234 -21.88 3.33 0.96
CA TYR A 234 -22.76 2.17 1.17
C TYR A 234 -23.08 1.97 2.65
N TYR A 235 -22.06 1.95 3.50
CA TYR A 235 -22.21 1.81 4.94
C TYR A 235 -23.11 2.91 5.53
N ASN A 236 -22.93 4.17 5.09
CA ASN A 236 -23.77 5.29 5.53
C ASN A 236 -25.23 5.16 5.07
N LYS A 237 -25.47 4.60 3.88
CA LYS A 237 -26.81 4.23 3.40
C LYS A 237 -27.42 3.14 4.28
N GLU A 238 -26.68 2.08 4.59
CA GLU A 238 -27.15 1.00 5.47
C GLU A 238 -27.42 1.48 6.90
N PHE A 239 -26.60 2.41 7.41
CA PHE A 239 -26.86 3.05 8.69
C PHE A 239 -28.18 3.82 8.69
N LYS A 240 -28.50 4.56 7.62
CA LYS A 240 -29.83 5.18 7.46
C LYS A 240 -30.94 4.13 7.44
N ASN A 241 -30.65 2.94 6.92
CA ASN A 241 -31.55 1.78 6.88
C ASN A 241 -31.51 0.91 8.17
N ARG A 242 -31.19 1.52 9.32
CA ARG A 242 -31.22 0.87 10.65
C ARG A 242 -30.16 -0.22 10.88
N LEU A 243 -29.01 -0.17 10.20
CA LEU A 243 -27.88 -1.08 10.41
C LEU A 243 -27.54 -1.30 11.88
N GLY A 244 -27.47 -0.24 12.68
CA GLY A 244 -27.13 -0.35 14.11
C GLY A 244 -28.10 -1.23 14.91
N ASN A 245 -29.40 -1.17 14.62
CA ASN A 245 -30.38 -2.03 15.29
C ASN A 245 -30.29 -3.48 14.81
N LYS A 246 -30.07 -3.68 13.51
CA LYS A 246 -29.86 -5.02 12.93
C LYS A 246 -28.65 -5.70 13.57
N LEU A 247 -27.52 -5.00 13.64
CA LEU A 247 -26.29 -5.55 14.24
C LEU A 247 -26.45 -5.85 15.73
N ARG A 248 -27.15 -5.03 16.51
CA ARG A 248 -27.44 -5.33 17.93
C ARG A 248 -28.25 -6.62 18.10
N LEU A 249 -29.26 -6.84 17.25
CA LEU A 249 -30.08 -8.05 17.29
C LEU A 249 -29.30 -9.29 16.87
N GLU A 250 -28.42 -9.16 15.88
CA GLU A 250 -27.63 -10.29 15.35
C GLU A 250 -26.37 -10.58 16.18
N TYR A 251 -25.85 -9.61 16.94
CA TYR A 251 -24.54 -9.66 17.61
C TYR A 251 -24.33 -10.94 18.42
N LYS A 252 -25.25 -11.22 19.34
CA LYS A 252 -25.13 -12.35 20.25
C LYS A 252 -25.13 -13.70 19.53
N ASN A 253 -25.87 -13.82 18.42
CA ASN A 253 -26.03 -15.09 17.72
C ASN A 253 -25.01 -15.30 16.59
N LYS A 254 -24.49 -14.21 16.02
CA LYS A 254 -23.67 -14.26 14.80
C LYS A 254 -22.20 -13.87 15.01
N TYR A 255 -21.92 -12.94 15.92
CA TYR A 255 -20.60 -12.31 15.99
C TYR A 255 -19.86 -12.55 17.32
N ILE A 256 -20.56 -12.82 18.43
CA ILE A 256 -19.92 -12.93 19.74
C ILE A 256 -18.79 -13.97 19.79
N ASP A 257 -18.97 -15.14 19.18
CA ASP A 257 -17.96 -16.21 19.21
C ASP A 257 -16.75 -15.87 18.32
N LYS A 258 -16.95 -15.05 17.29
CA LYS A 258 -15.85 -14.51 16.48
C LYS A 258 -15.03 -13.51 17.31
N TYR A 259 -15.68 -12.61 18.04
CA TYR A 259 -14.97 -11.68 18.93
C TYR A 259 -14.28 -12.38 20.11
N LYS A 260 -14.82 -13.50 20.62
CA LYS A 260 -14.11 -14.35 21.60
C LYS A 260 -12.76 -14.84 21.07
N LYS A 261 -12.69 -15.27 19.81
CA LYS A 261 -11.43 -15.67 19.17
C LYS A 261 -10.46 -14.50 19.06
N ILE A 262 -10.93 -13.31 18.68
CA ILE A 262 -10.09 -12.10 18.60
C ILE A 262 -9.49 -11.76 19.98
N ILE A 263 -10.31 -11.68 21.03
CA ILE A 263 -9.81 -11.28 22.37
C ILE A 263 -8.85 -12.31 22.97
N SER A 264 -8.99 -13.59 22.62
CA SER A 264 -8.10 -14.64 23.11
C SER A 264 -6.63 -14.43 22.71
N HIS A 265 -6.38 -13.60 21.69
CA HIS A 265 -5.04 -13.20 21.26
C HIS A 265 -4.39 -12.15 22.19
N PHE A 266 -5.17 -11.36 22.93
CA PHE A 266 -4.70 -10.20 23.67
C PHE A 266 -4.45 -10.45 25.17
N GLU A 267 -4.44 -11.70 25.63
CA GLU A 267 -4.18 -12.11 27.03
C GLU A 267 -5.06 -11.40 28.09
N ASN A 268 -6.29 -10.98 27.74
CA ASN A 268 -7.19 -10.29 28.67
C ASN A 268 -8.67 -10.69 28.54
N ASP A 269 -9.35 -10.72 29.69
CA ASP A 269 -10.81 -10.92 29.77
C ASP A 269 -11.54 -9.59 29.55
N ILE A 270 -11.83 -9.28 28.30
CA ILE A 270 -12.58 -8.08 27.91
C ILE A 270 -14.07 -8.44 27.86
N PRO A 271 -14.97 -7.68 28.51
CA PRO A 271 -16.39 -7.89 28.37
C PRO A 271 -16.80 -7.64 26.92
N ILE A 272 -17.38 -8.63 26.25
CA ILE A 272 -17.86 -8.55 24.85
C ILE A 272 -19.31 -9.01 24.74
N ASP A 273 -20.10 -8.82 25.80
CA ASP A 273 -21.47 -9.31 25.93
C ASP A 273 -22.46 -8.61 24.97
N ASN A 274 -22.11 -7.42 24.48
CA ASN A 274 -22.92 -6.65 23.55
C ASN A 274 -22.07 -5.84 22.55
N LEU A 275 -22.73 -5.25 21.56
CA LEU A 275 -22.07 -4.52 20.47
C LEU A 275 -21.33 -3.27 20.94
N GLU A 276 -21.86 -2.54 21.92
CA GLU A 276 -21.25 -1.32 22.49
C GLU A 276 -20.01 -1.60 23.35
N ARG A 277 -19.81 -2.85 23.78
CA ARG A 277 -18.56 -3.31 24.36
C ARG A 277 -17.49 -3.57 23.31
N VAL A 278 -17.90 -4.00 22.12
CA VAL A 278 -16.99 -4.19 20.99
C VAL A 278 -16.62 -2.85 20.36
N PHE A 279 -17.62 -2.06 19.96
CA PHE A 279 -17.46 -0.73 19.38
C PHE A 279 -17.66 0.33 20.46
N LYS A 280 -16.58 1.04 20.81
CA LYS A 280 -16.64 2.18 21.73
C LYS A 280 -17.61 3.23 21.18
N PHE A 281 -18.56 3.64 22.02
CA PHE A 281 -19.71 4.51 21.66
C PHE A 281 -20.68 3.94 20.61
N GLY A 282 -20.55 2.67 20.26
CA GLY A 282 -21.36 1.99 19.28
C GLY A 282 -21.03 2.36 17.84
N ILE A 283 -21.82 1.81 16.92
CA ILE A 283 -21.68 2.03 15.48
C ILE A 283 -22.26 3.39 15.12
N ARG A 284 -21.56 4.16 14.26
CA ARG A 284 -21.99 5.49 13.78
C ARG A 284 -21.74 5.67 12.29
N LYS A 285 -22.35 6.70 11.69
CA LYS A 285 -22.04 7.14 10.31
C LYS A 285 -20.64 7.75 10.24
N PHE A 286 -20.05 7.69 9.04
CA PHE A 286 -18.92 8.50 8.66
C PHE A 286 -19.39 9.87 8.18
N SER A 287 -18.74 10.93 8.64
CA SER A 287 -18.88 12.28 8.09
C SER A 287 -18.17 12.39 6.74
N THR A 288 -18.51 13.40 5.95
CA THR A 288 -17.85 13.67 4.66
C THR A 288 -16.35 13.92 4.84
N THR A 289 -15.94 14.61 5.90
CA THR A 289 -14.53 14.87 6.21
C THR A 289 -13.76 13.57 6.48
N GLU A 290 -14.35 12.65 7.24
CA GLU A 290 -13.76 11.32 7.48
C GLU A 290 -13.62 10.53 6.18
N ILE A 291 -14.67 10.51 5.34
CA ILE A 291 -14.60 9.83 4.03
C ILE A 291 -13.44 10.39 3.20
N ILE A 292 -13.27 11.72 3.16
CA ILE A 292 -12.17 12.36 2.42
C ILE A 292 -10.82 11.94 3.00
N ASN A 293 -10.61 12.07 4.31
CA ASN A 293 -9.33 11.74 4.94
C ASN A 293 -8.99 10.26 4.80
N PHE A 294 -9.95 9.37 4.99
CA PHE A 294 -9.70 7.95 4.89
C PHE A 294 -9.38 7.53 3.45
N SER A 295 -9.98 8.20 2.46
CA SER A 295 -9.65 7.99 1.05
C SER A 295 -8.25 8.48 0.70
N ILE A 296 -7.80 9.60 1.29
CA ILE A 296 -6.41 10.06 1.17
C ILE A 296 -5.47 9.04 1.84
N GLY A 297 -5.81 8.53 3.04
CA GLY A 297 -5.03 7.48 3.70
C GLY A 297 -4.90 6.23 2.83
N ALA A 298 -6.01 5.78 2.24
CA ALA A 298 -6.05 4.67 1.29
C ALA A 298 -5.20 4.93 0.03
N LEU A 299 -5.12 6.16 -0.48
CA LEU A 299 -4.24 6.49 -1.62
C LEU A 299 -2.74 6.42 -1.25
N TYR A 300 -2.41 6.66 0.02
CA TYR A 300 -1.03 6.70 0.52
C TYR A 300 -0.56 5.40 1.17
N HIS A 301 -1.44 4.42 1.44
CA HIS A 301 -1.15 3.29 2.32
C HIS A 301 0.15 2.54 1.95
N ASP A 302 0.38 2.36 0.65
CA ASP A 302 1.53 1.65 0.11
C ASP A 302 2.65 2.57 -0.42
N ILE A 303 2.70 3.83 0.00
CA ILE A 303 3.72 4.78 -0.48
C ILE A 303 5.14 4.36 -0.09
N GLY A 304 5.29 3.65 1.04
CA GLY A 304 6.57 3.18 1.55
C GLY A 304 7.14 1.95 0.82
N LEU A 305 6.36 1.38 -0.09
CA LEU A 305 6.62 0.11 -0.74
C LEU A 305 7.41 0.30 -2.04
N LEU A 306 8.74 0.18 -1.93
CA LEU A 306 9.67 0.51 -3.02
C LEU A 306 9.92 -0.67 -3.97
N LYS A 307 9.74 -1.93 -3.53
CA LYS A 307 10.01 -3.12 -4.36
C LYS A 307 8.77 -4.00 -4.51
N ILE A 308 8.65 -4.68 -5.66
CA ILE A 308 7.53 -5.57 -6.03
C ILE A 308 7.31 -6.72 -5.03
N PHE A 309 8.36 -7.19 -4.37
CA PHE A 309 8.31 -8.41 -3.55
C PHE A 309 7.72 -8.23 -2.14
N ASP A 310 7.33 -7.02 -1.77
CA ASP A 310 6.75 -6.73 -0.46
C ASP A 310 5.20 -6.80 -0.46
N SER A 311 4.54 -6.87 -1.63
CA SER A 311 3.08 -6.60 -1.76
C SER A 311 2.23 -7.69 -2.42
N VAL A 312 2.72 -8.91 -2.59
CA VAL A 312 1.87 -9.99 -3.12
C VAL A 312 2.08 -11.25 -2.30
N PRO A 313 1.02 -11.81 -1.68
CA PRO A 313 1.04 -13.19 -1.18
C PRO A 313 1.00 -14.13 -2.39
N MET A 314 2.10 -14.22 -3.15
CA MET A 314 2.25 -15.23 -4.19
C MET A 314 2.57 -16.57 -3.53
N ASN A 315 1.88 -17.60 -4.00
CA ASN A 315 1.98 -19.00 -3.59
C ASN A 315 3.44 -19.47 -3.41
N ASN A 316 3.93 -19.39 -2.17
CA ASN A 316 4.81 -20.32 -1.47
C ASN A 316 5.14 -19.73 -0.09
N PHE A 317 4.32 -20.04 0.90
CA PHE A 317 4.76 -20.03 2.29
C PHE A 317 6.01 -20.92 2.39
N LEU A 318 7.08 -20.38 2.99
CA LEU A 318 8.36 -21.00 3.35
C LEU A 318 9.51 -20.82 2.35
N LYS A 319 10.18 -19.66 2.40
CA LYS A 319 11.48 -19.54 3.08
C LYS A 319 11.87 -18.07 3.23
N ASP A 320 11.99 -17.66 4.49
CA ASP A 320 12.66 -16.44 4.94
C ASP A 320 13.91 -16.12 4.13
N THR A 321 14.07 -14.84 3.74
CA THR A 321 15.17 -14.00 4.21
C THR A 321 14.81 -12.52 4.00
N ASP A 322 13.89 -11.98 4.78
CA ASP A 322 14.07 -10.69 5.46
C ASP A 322 12.83 -10.33 6.30
N ASN A 323 13.09 -10.04 7.57
CA ASN A 323 12.15 -9.81 8.67
C ASN A 323 11.24 -8.56 8.55
N ASN A 324 10.90 -8.07 7.35
CA ASN A 324 10.57 -6.65 7.13
C ASN A 324 9.36 -6.33 6.20
N GLN A 325 8.52 -7.30 5.82
CA GLN A 325 7.42 -7.07 4.85
C GLN A 325 6.53 -5.87 5.21
N ASP A 326 6.16 -5.71 6.49
CA ASP A 326 5.27 -4.64 6.95
C ASP A 326 5.99 -3.30 7.25
N LEU A 327 7.31 -3.19 7.07
CA LEU A 327 8.04 -1.94 7.35
C LEU A 327 7.65 -0.79 6.41
N HIS A 328 7.07 -1.10 5.25
CA HIS A 328 6.62 -0.07 4.31
C HIS A 328 5.51 0.79 4.94
N ALA A 329 4.58 0.17 5.69
CA ALA A 329 3.53 0.85 6.44
C ALA A 329 4.11 1.81 7.47
N LEU A 330 5.13 1.38 8.23
CA LEU A 330 5.81 2.24 9.21
C LEU A 330 6.58 3.39 8.55
N LYS A 331 7.22 3.15 7.39
CA LYS A 331 7.90 4.21 6.62
C LYS A 331 6.90 5.24 6.10
N GLY A 332 5.77 4.79 5.57
CA GLY A 332 4.66 5.62 5.11
C GLY A 332 4.07 6.46 6.25
N TYR A 333 3.75 5.82 7.38
CA TYR A 333 3.30 6.49 8.62
C TYR A 333 4.25 7.62 9.01
N ASN A 334 5.54 7.33 9.11
CA ASN A 334 6.54 8.31 9.50
C ASN A 334 6.69 9.45 8.49
N PHE A 335 6.63 9.16 7.19
CA PHE A 335 6.67 10.17 6.16
C PHE A 335 5.50 11.15 6.29
N ILE A 336 4.27 10.64 6.39
CA ILE A 336 3.08 11.48 6.51
C ILE A 336 3.16 12.29 7.79
N LYS A 337 3.41 11.63 8.94
CA LYS A 337 3.42 12.28 10.25
C LYS A 337 4.50 13.36 10.41
N LYS A 338 5.63 13.23 9.70
CA LYS A 338 6.77 14.16 9.82
C LYS A 338 6.84 15.23 8.74
N THR A 339 6.10 15.07 7.64
CA THR A 339 6.25 15.95 6.47
C THR A 339 4.96 16.56 5.95
N LEU A 340 3.81 15.96 6.25
CA LEU A 340 2.51 16.38 5.75
C LEU A 340 1.64 16.88 6.90
N ASN A 341 0.72 17.79 6.60
CA ASN A 341 -0.20 18.42 7.55
C ASN A 341 -1.60 17.80 7.46
N PHE A 342 -1.68 16.47 7.46
CA PHE A 342 -2.95 15.74 7.49
C PHE A 342 -3.40 15.42 8.92
N GLN A 343 -4.70 15.14 9.08
CA GLN A 343 -5.22 14.60 10.34
C GLN A 343 -4.59 13.23 10.64
N ASP A 344 -4.54 12.89 11.93
CA ASP A 344 -3.93 11.64 12.40
C ASP A 344 -4.49 10.41 11.71
N ASP A 345 -5.78 10.44 11.37
CA ASP A 345 -6.47 9.43 10.58
C ASP A 345 -5.68 8.98 9.35
N VAL A 346 -5.15 9.92 8.56
CA VAL A 346 -4.42 9.61 7.31
C VAL A 346 -3.16 8.83 7.63
N SER A 347 -2.38 9.28 8.62
CA SER A 347 -1.16 8.59 9.02
C SER A 347 -1.46 7.21 9.63
N LEU A 348 -2.48 7.10 10.49
CA LEU A 348 -2.87 5.85 11.13
C LEU A 348 -3.36 4.81 10.13
N LEU A 349 -4.16 5.18 9.13
CA LEU A 349 -4.54 4.26 8.05
C LEU A 349 -3.31 3.67 7.37
N VAL A 350 -2.34 4.52 7.00
CA VAL A 350 -1.11 4.07 6.36
C VAL A 350 -0.28 3.19 7.28
N GLY A 351 -0.23 3.48 8.58
CA GLY A 351 0.54 2.67 9.54
C GLY A 351 -0.11 1.31 9.86
N LEU A 352 -1.45 1.25 9.89
CA LEU A 352 -2.20 0.14 10.49
C LEU A 352 -2.89 -0.78 9.48
N HIS A 353 -2.78 -0.55 8.17
CA HIS A 353 -3.49 -1.35 7.15
C HIS A 353 -3.03 -2.82 7.02
N HIS A 354 -1.96 -3.20 7.72
CA HIS A 354 -1.55 -4.59 7.89
C HIS A 354 -1.55 -4.99 9.37
N ASP A 355 -2.37 -4.40 10.23
CA ASP A 355 -2.28 -4.67 11.67
C ASP A 355 -2.91 -6.04 12.05
N TYR A 356 -4.08 -6.35 11.47
CA TYR A 356 -4.79 -7.61 11.65
C TYR A 356 -5.00 -8.01 13.11
N TYR A 357 -5.40 -7.09 14.00
CA TYR A 357 -5.58 -7.34 15.43
C TYR A 357 -4.28 -7.85 16.09
N GLY A 358 -3.14 -7.30 15.68
CA GLY A 358 -1.84 -7.66 16.23
C GLY A 358 -1.24 -8.97 15.69
N TYR A 359 -1.89 -9.64 14.71
CA TYR A 359 -1.32 -10.81 14.04
C TYR A 359 -0.15 -10.46 13.10
N SER A 360 0.06 -9.18 12.77
CA SER A 360 1.20 -8.78 11.95
C SER A 360 2.48 -8.56 12.73
N LYS A 361 3.60 -8.54 11.99
CA LYS A 361 4.92 -8.36 12.59
C LYS A 361 5.21 -6.89 12.88
N ASN A 362 4.53 -5.95 12.19
CA ASN A 362 4.66 -4.52 12.46
C ASN A 362 3.76 -4.09 13.63
N ASN A 363 4.41 -3.91 14.76
CA ASN A 363 3.76 -3.93 16.05
C ASN A 363 3.35 -2.52 16.53
N LEU A 364 2.69 -1.74 15.66
CA LEU A 364 2.22 -0.40 16.02
C LEU A 364 1.17 -0.47 17.14
N ILE A 365 0.26 -1.46 17.11
CA ILE A 365 -0.67 -1.70 18.23
C ILE A 365 0.06 -1.81 19.56
N LYS A 366 1.07 -2.68 19.70
CA LYS A 366 1.73 -2.84 21.02
C LYS A 366 2.47 -1.58 21.44
N GLN A 367 2.95 -0.76 20.51
CA GLN A 367 3.53 0.54 20.83
C GLN A 367 2.49 1.51 21.43
N PHE A 368 1.27 1.54 20.90
CA PHE A 368 0.20 2.42 21.40
C PHE A 368 -0.49 1.88 22.66
N LEU A 369 -0.65 0.56 22.78
CA LEU A 369 -1.21 -0.06 23.98
C LEU A 369 -0.33 0.18 25.20
N ASN A 370 1.00 0.08 25.10
CA ASN A 370 1.94 0.39 26.19
C ASN A 370 1.54 -0.24 27.55
N ASN A 371 1.27 -1.54 27.57
CA ASN A 371 0.78 -2.31 28.74
C ASN A 371 -0.59 -1.88 29.29
N LYS A 372 -1.40 -1.16 28.51
CA LYS A 372 -2.81 -0.90 28.81
C LYS A 372 -3.69 -2.04 28.33
N TYR A 373 -4.83 -2.18 29.01
CA TYR A 373 -5.85 -3.18 28.73
C TYR A 373 -7.18 -2.48 28.43
N PRO A 374 -7.43 -2.13 27.17
CA PRO A 374 -8.69 -1.53 26.74
C PRO A 374 -9.94 -2.31 27.15
N ASP A 375 -10.97 -1.59 27.56
CA ASP A 375 -12.32 -2.14 27.81
C ASP A 375 -13.15 -2.34 26.53
N ASN A 376 -12.63 -1.87 25.40
CA ASN A 376 -13.28 -1.92 24.09
C ASN A 376 -12.32 -2.44 23.02
N ILE A 377 -12.85 -3.09 21.98
CA ILE A 377 -12.04 -3.62 20.89
C ILE A 377 -11.78 -2.56 19.82
N LEU A 378 -12.82 -1.83 19.42
CA LEU A 378 -12.83 -0.97 18.24
C LEU A 378 -13.24 0.45 18.61
N SER A 379 -12.64 1.44 17.95
CA SER A 379 -13.17 2.81 17.90
C SER A 379 -13.09 3.39 16.49
N PHE A 380 -14.02 4.29 16.20
CA PHE A 380 -13.99 5.15 15.01
C PHE A 380 -13.07 6.37 15.20
N GLU A 381 -12.63 6.66 16.42
CA GLU A 381 -11.81 7.83 16.74
C GLU A 381 -10.32 7.47 16.77
N ALA A 382 -9.49 8.19 16.01
CA ALA A 382 -8.03 8.01 16.00
C ALA A 382 -7.41 8.22 17.39
N GLU A 383 -7.95 9.16 18.16
CA GLU A 383 -7.44 9.51 19.49
C GLU A 383 -7.59 8.34 20.49
N ASP A 384 -8.67 7.57 20.41
CA ASP A 384 -8.88 6.40 21.26
C ASP A 384 -7.79 5.34 21.02
N PHE A 385 -7.42 5.13 19.76
CA PHE A 385 -6.35 4.20 19.39
C PHE A 385 -4.98 4.72 19.85
N ILE A 386 -4.67 6.00 19.58
CA ILE A 386 -3.40 6.63 19.98
C ILE A 386 -3.21 6.59 21.50
N LYS A 387 -4.29 6.75 22.27
CA LYS A 387 -4.27 6.66 23.72
C LYS A 387 -4.23 5.22 24.25
N GLY A 388 -4.32 4.21 23.39
CA GLY A 388 -4.38 2.81 23.80
C GLY A 388 -5.65 2.48 24.59
N GLU A 389 -6.77 3.10 24.24
CA GLU A 389 -8.10 2.87 24.83
C GLU A 389 -8.95 1.87 24.05
N VAL A 390 -8.45 1.43 22.89
CA VAL A 390 -9.01 0.35 22.06
C VAL A 390 -7.90 -0.47 21.43
N TYR A 391 -8.21 -1.71 21.03
CA TYR A 391 -7.26 -2.58 20.32
C TYR A 391 -7.15 -2.24 18.83
N ALA A 392 -8.21 -1.72 18.21
CA ALA A 392 -8.26 -1.54 16.76
C ALA A 392 -9.00 -0.26 16.37
N TYR A 393 -8.55 0.33 15.26
CA TYR A 393 -9.14 1.53 14.68
C TYR A 393 -10.01 1.15 13.48
N VAL A 394 -11.33 1.38 13.56
CA VAL A 394 -12.32 0.90 12.58
C VAL A 394 -11.95 1.23 11.13
N PRO A 395 -11.53 2.47 10.79
CA PRO A 395 -11.14 2.81 9.42
C PRO A 395 -9.95 1.98 8.88
N SER A 396 -9.00 1.59 9.74
CA SER A 396 -7.90 0.70 9.35
C SER A 396 -8.40 -0.73 9.07
N LYS A 397 -9.39 -1.22 9.82
CA LYS A 397 -10.00 -2.54 9.59
C LYS A 397 -10.80 -2.60 8.31
N ILE A 398 -11.39 -1.48 7.90
CA ILE A 398 -11.99 -1.34 6.57
C ILE A 398 -10.90 -1.44 5.49
N LEU A 399 -9.81 -0.69 5.65
CA LEU A 399 -8.72 -0.65 4.67
C LEU A 399 -8.05 -2.03 4.52
N GLU A 400 -7.81 -2.76 5.61
CA GLU A 400 -7.29 -4.15 5.60
C GLU A 400 -8.11 -5.08 4.67
N ILE A 401 -9.44 -4.99 4.73
CA ILE A 401 -10.34 -5.82 3.92
C ILE A 401 -10.28 -5.41 2.45
N ILE A 402 -10.33 -4.10 2.17
CA ILE A 402 -10.33 -3.55 0.81
C ILE A 402 -9.00 -3.85 0.12
N ASP A 403 -7.88 -3.64 0.82
CA ASP A 403 -6.53 -3.88 0.32
C ASP A 403 -6.35 -5.35 -0.08
N ILE A 404 -6.61 -6.28 0.85
CA ILE A 404 -6.51 -7.73 0.58
C ILE A 404 -7.40 -8.14 -0.59
N PHE A 405 -8.63 -7.62 -0.62
CA PHE A 405 -9.56 -7.93 -1.70
C PHE A 405 -9.02 -7.48 -3.06
N ASP A 406 -8.50 -6.25 -3.16
CA ASP A 406 -7.94 -5.71 -4.40
C ASP A 406 -6.71 -6.51 -4.86
N VAL A 407 -5.79 -6.81 -3.94
CA VAL A 407 -4.58 -7.60 -4.23
C VAL A 407 -4.96 -8.98 -4.76
N LEU A 408 -5.87 -9.69 -4.10
CA LEU A 408 -6.29 -11.03 -4.52
C LEU A 408 -7.01 -11.02 -5.87
N LEU A 409 -7.83 -9.99 -6.12
CA LEU A 409 -8.66 -9.92 -7.31
C LEU A 409 -7.90 -9.48 -8.55
N PHE A 410 -6.96 -8.54 -8.42
CA PHE A 410 -6.28 -7.93 -9.56
C PHE A 410 -4.78 -8.25 -9.64
N MET A 411 -4.09 -8.42 -8.51
CA MET A 411 -2.62 -8.50 -8.52
C MET A 411 -2.09 -9.94 -8.60
N ASN A 412 -2.94 -10.98 -8.46
CA ASN A 412 -2.45 -12.34 -8.27
C ASN A 412 -2.13 -13.16 -9.55
N SER A 413 -2.48 -12.72 -10.76
CA SER A 413 -1.96 -13.32 -12.01
C SER A 413 -2.33 -12.48 -13.24
N ARG A 414 -1.94 -12.92 -14.45
CA ARG A 414 -2.26 -12.24 -15.74
C ARG A 414 -3.77 -12.12 -16.05
N LYS A 415 -4.65 -12.58 -15.17
CA LYS A 415 -6.11 -12.53 -15.30
C LYS A 415 -6.74 -12.13 -13.97
N LYS A 416 -7.79 -11.33 -14.06
CA LYS A 416 -8.69 -10.99 -12.95
C LYS A 416 -9.34 -12.26 -12.41
N GLU A 417 -9.24 -12.47 -11.10
CA GLU A 417 -9.88 -13.61 -10.43
C GLU A 417 -11.40 -13.43 -10.35
N ASN A 418 -12.13 -14.50 -10.03
CA ASN A 418 -13.56 -14.39 -9.76
C ASN A 418 -13.78 -13.82 -8.35
N ILE A 419 -14.72 -12.88 -8.20
CA ILE A 419 -15.01 -12.25 -6.89
C ILE A 419 -15.48 -13.28 -5.85
N GLU A 420 -16.29 -14.27 -6.26
CA GLU A 420 -16.79 -15.32 -5.37
C GLU A 420 -15.63 -16.16 -4.82
N ASP A 421 -14.68 -16.55 -5.68
CA ASP A 421 -13.49 -17.32 -5.29
C ASP A 421 -12.61 -16.53 -4.32
N VAL A 422 -12.43 -15.22 -4.57
CA VAL A 422 -11.69 -14.32 -3.65
C VAL A 422 -12.38 -14.23 -2.29
N ILE A 423 -13.71 -14.10 -2.25
CA ILE A 423 -14.47 -14.05 -0.99
C ILE A 423 -14.35 -15.38 -0.22
N ILE A 424 -14.48 -16.51 -0.91
CA ILE A 424 -14.31 -17.84 -0.29
C ILE A 424 -12.89 -17.96 0.29
N TYR A 425 -11.87 -17.59 -0.50
CA TYR A 425 -10.49 -17.61 -0.03
C TYR A 425 -10.27 -16.75 1.22
N ILE A 426 -10.81 -15.52 1.24
CA ILE A 426 -10.71 -14.63 2.40
C ILE A 426 -11.36 -15.27 3.64
N LYS A 427 -12.55 -15.86 3.51
CA LYS A 427 -13.22 -16.54 4.62
C LYS A 427 -12.43 -17.74 5.13
N ASP A 428 -11.95 -18.57 4.23
CA ASP A 428 -11.25 -19.81 4.59
C ASP A 428 -9.88 -19.55 5.19
N LYS A 429 -9.14 -18.54 4.69
CA LYS A 429 -7.75 -18.30 5.10
C LYS A 429 -7.57 -17.25 6.19
N LEU A 430 -8.50 -16.30 6.32
CA LEU A 430 -8.35 -15.16 7.22
C LEU A 430 -9.40 -15.14 8.35
N MET A 431 -10.36 -16.07 8.34
CA MET A 431 -11.44 -16.12 9.35
C MET A 431 -11.65 -17.50 9.99
N ALA A 432 -11.11 -18.59 9.44
CA ALA A 432 -11.40 -19.95 9.93
C ALA A 432 -10.77 -20.25 11.30
N ASP A 433 -9.43 -20.18 11.38
CA ASP A 433 -8.67 -20.51 12.58
C ASP A 433 -8.38 -19.25 13.41
N GLU A 434 -7.61 -18.33 12.84
CA GLU A 434 -7.33 -16.99 13.39
C GLU A 434 -8.23 -15.96 12.70
N ILE A 435 -8.92 -15.13 13.47
CA ILE A 435 -9.73 -14.05 12.92
C ILE A 435 -8.87 -12.81 12.73
N LYS A 436 -8.38 -12.63 11.51
CA LYS A 436 -7.47 -11.54 11.12
C LYS A 436 -8.22 -10.29 10.66
N LEU A 437 -9.43 -10.46 10.14
CA LEU A 437 -10.27 -9.38 9.65
C LEU A 437 -11.49 -9.20 10.55
N ASP A 438 -11.98 -7.97 10.65
CA ASP A 438 -13.17 -7.68 11.45
C ASP A 438 -14.40 -8.40 10.86
N PRO A 439 -15.09 -9.24 11.66
CA PRO A 439 -16.17 -10.07 11.15
C PRO A 439 -17.44 -9.30 10.78
N ILE A 440 -17.69 -8.15 11.40
CA ILE A 440 -18.86 -7.31 11.09
C ILE A 440 -18.58 -6.48 9.83
N ILE A 441 -17.40 -5.87 9.76
CA ILE A 441 -16.98 -5.06 8.61
C ILE A 441 -16.86 -5.95 7.37
N LEU A 442 -16.29 -7.15 7.47
CA LEU A 442 -16.20 -8.09 6.35
C LEU A 442 -17.57 -8.50 5.81
N ASP A 443 -18.52 -8.83 6.69
CA ASP A 443 -19.88 -9.18 6.26
C ASP A 443 -20.58 -7.97 5.59
N LEU A 444 -20.36 -6.75 6.08
CA LEU A 444 -20.87 -5.54 5.43
C LEU A 444 -20.23 -5.29 4.07
N PHE A 445 -18.92 -5.51 3.96
CA PHE A 445 -18.18 -5.37 2.72
C PHE A 445 -18.66 -6.39 1.68
N ILE A 446 -18.90 -7.64 2.09
CA ILE A 446 -19.48 -8.67 1.21
C ILE A 446 -20.89 -8.30 0.75
N ASN A 447 -21.73 -7.73 1.63
CA ASN A 447 -23.05 -7.24 1.23
C ASN A 447 -22.95 -6.08 0.23
N TYR A 448 -22.02 -5.15 0.46
CA TYR A 448 -21.67 -4.10 -0.50
C TYR A 448 -21.33 -4.70 -1.85
N LEU A 449 -20.42 -5.69 -1.90
CA LEU A 449 -20.04 -6.34 -3.15
C LEU A 449 -21.25 -7.03 -3.82
N SER A 450 -22.10 -7.70 -3.06
CA SER A 450 -23.26 -8.43 -3.59
C SER A 450 -24.35 -7.51 -4.15
N GLU A 451 -24.71 -6.43 -3.44
CA GLU A 451 -25.71 -5.45 -3.91
C GLU A 451 -25.21 -4.64 -5.09
N THR A 452 -23.92 -4.34 -5.08
CA THR A 452 -23.28 -3.51 -6.09
C THR A 452 -23.09 -4.33 -7.35
N TYR A 453 -22.33 -5.42 -7.27
CA TYR A 453 -21.89 -6.19 -8.43
C TYR A 453 -22.80 -7.38 -8.79
N GLU A 454 -24.03 -7.42 -8.24
CA GLU A 454 -25.04 -8.47 -8.46
C GLU A 454 -24.52 -9.91 -8.28
N ILE A 455 -23.55 -10.09 -7.38
CA ILE A 455 -22.93 -11.40 -7.15
C ILE A 455 -23.93 -12.28 -6.38
N LYS A 456 -24.30 -13.42 -6.98
CA LYS A 456 -25.11 -14.45 -6.32
C LYS A 456 -24.22 -15.31 -5.45
N LEU A 457 -23.87 -14.78 -4.29
CA LEU A 457 -23.15 -15.51 -3.27
C LEU A 457 -24.03 -16.66 -2.73
N ASN A 458 -23.87 -17.87 -3.29
CA ASN A 458 -24.37 -19.12 -2.73
C ASN A 458 -23.51 -19.51 -1.51
N ILE A 459 -23.46 -18.63 -0.51
CA ILE A 459 -22.71 -18.89 0.71
C ILE A 459 -23.65 -19.60 1.66
N THR A 460 -23.50 -20.91 1.78
CA THR A 460 -24.02 -21.65 2.92
C THR A 460 -23.36 -21.10 4.18
N THR A 461 -24.13 -20.36 4.98
CA THR A 461 -23.74 -19.98 6.34
C THR A 461 -23.64 -21.25 7.18
N ASN A 462 -22.41 -21.65 7.51
CA ASN A 462 -22.16 -22.52 8.67
C ASN A 462 -21.93 -21.67 9.91
#